data_AF-A0A7V5D9S1-F1
#
_entry.id   AF-A0A7V5D9S1-F1
#
_cell.length_a   1.000
_cell.length_b   1.000
_cell.length_c   1.000
_cell.angle_alpha   90.00
_cell.angle_beta   90.00
_cell.angle_gamma   90.00
#
_symmetry.space_group_name_H-M   'P 1'
#
loop_
_entity.id
_entity.type
_entity.pdbx_description
1 polymer ?
#
loop_
_entity_poly.entity_id
_entity_poly.type
_entity_poly.pdbx_seq_one_letter_code
_entity_poly.pdbx_strand_id
1 'polypeptide(L)'
;MKKILVMVMFSGLLILLVKGYSQEEVKGMLLTKEVSLGIINPGIFVESLIISPDSNHFAYAAERGGKWFVVLDGKEGKEYDFFLRGIKLVFDSPNSLHTLAGRSNEIFLVKVEIRTP
;
A
#
# COMPACT_ATOMS: atom_id res chain seq x y z
N MET A 1 9.51 -17.75 -80.91
CA MET A 1 10.02 -18.66 -79.83
C MET A 1 10.82 -17.78 -78.87
N LYS A 2 10.78 -17.92 -77.53
CA LYS A 2 10.14 -18.91 -76.63
C LYS A 2 9.01 -18.25 -75.80
N LYS A 3 8.33 -18.99 -74.90
CA LYS A 3 7.29 -18.48 -73.98
C LYS A 3 7.77 -18.52 -72.51
N ILE A 4 7.61 -17.41 -71.78
CA ILE A 4 7.73 -17.20 -70.32
C ILE A 4 6.82 -15.97 -70.01
N LEU A 5 5.85 -15.91 -69.08
CA LEU A 5 5.24 -16.88 -68.15
C LEU A 5 6.17 -17.42 -67.04
N VAL A 6 6.11 -17.02 -65.76
CA VAL A 6 5.15 -16.15 -64.99
C VAL A 6 5.92 -14.93 -64.39
N MET A 7 5.47 -14.05 -63.48
CA MET A 7 4.31 -14.00 -62.55
C MET A 7 3.77 -12.56 -62.33
N VAL A 8 3.12 -12.29 -61.18
CA VAL A 8 2.34 -11.08 -60.88
C VAL A 8 3.19 -9.93 -60.31
N MET A 9 3.05 -8.72 -60.88
CA MET A 9 3.49 -7.47 -60.24
C MET A 9 2.34 -6.88 -59.42
N PHE A 10 2.31 -7.12 -58.11
CA PHE A 10 1.42 -6.38 -57.22
C PHE A 10 1.98 -4.97 -56.98
N SER A 11 1.55 -4.01 -57.81
CA SER A 11 1.86 -2.59 -57.67
C SER A 11 1.14 -2.00 -56.45
N GLY A 12 1.66 -2.31 -55.26
CA GLY A 12 1.03 -2.05 -53.96
C GLY A 12 1.97 -1.37 -52.97
N LEU A 13 2.34 -0.12 -53.25
CA LEU A 13 3.14 0.73 -52.35
C LEU A 13 2.32 1.13 -51.10
N LEU A 14 2.16 0.21 -50.13
CA LEU A 14 1.58 0.58 -48.82
C LEU A 14 2.02 -0.28 -47.61
N ILE A 15 2.63 -1.45 -47.81
CA ILE A 15 3.12 -2.28 -46.67
C ILE A 15 4.26 -1.59 -45.89
N LEU A 16 4.84 -0.51 -46.42
CA LEU A 16 5.82 0.33 -45.71
C LEU A 16 5.22 1.39 -44.77
N LEU A 17 3.90 1.66 -44.77
CA LEU A 17 3.30 2.55 -43.76
C LEU A 17 3.29 1.94 -42.35
N VAL A 18 3.49 0.62 -42.22
CA VAL A 18 3.73 -0.03 -40.92
C VAL A 18 5.07 0.40 -40.30
N LYS A 19 6.00 1.01 -41.07
CA LYS A 19 7.17 1.71 -40.50
C LYS A 19 6.84 2.97 -39.71
N GLY A 20 5.59 3.43 -39.74
CA GLY A 20 5.07 4.44 -38.79
C GLY A 20 4.63 3.85 -37.44
N TYR A 21 4.67 2.53 -37.26
CA TYR A 21 4.26 1.86 -36.02
C TYR A 21 5.43 1.49 -35.10
N SER A 22 6.44 2.36 -35.04
CA SER A 22 7.25 2.49 -33.83
C SER A 22 6.38 3.09 -32.72
N GLN A 23 5.58 2.22 -32.09
CA GLN A 23 5.27 2.40 -30.66
C GLN A 23 6.61 2.34 -29.95
N GLU A 24 7.23 3.50 -29.74
CA GLU A 24 8.22 3.65 -28.69
C GLU A 24 7.48 3.37 -27.39
N GLU A 25 7.62 2.15 -26.87
CA GLU A 25 7.35 1.90 -25.46
C GLU A 25 8.26 2.86 -24.68
N VAL A 26 7.68 3.96 -24.21
CA VAL A 26 8.27 4.78 -23.14
C VAL A 26 8.24 3.90 -21.90
N LYS A 27 9.23 3.00 -21.84
CA LYS A 27 9.43 1.99 -20.81
C LYS A 27 9.93 2.70 -19.56
N GLY A 28 9.02 3.45 -18.95
CA GLY A 28 9.27 4.35 -17.83
C GLY A 28 10.01 3.58 -16.74
N MET A 29 11.25 4.00 -16.47
CA MET A 29 12.08 3.31 -15.51
C MET A 29 11.49 3.52 -14.12
N LEU A 30 11.00 2.44 -13.52
CA LEU A 30 10.42 2.48 -12.17
C LEU A 30 11.52 2.81 -11.16
N LEU A 31 11.52 4.05 -10.66
CA LEU A 31 12.37 4.48 -9.57
C LEU A 31 11.72 4.12 -8.24
N THR A 32 12.05 2.96 -7.69
CA THR A 32 11.68 2.58 -6.33
C THR A 32 12.61 3.25 -5.31
N LYS A 33 12.05 3.67 -4.17
CA LYS A 33 12.80 4.02 -2.97
C LYS A 33 12.15 3.34 -1.78
N GLU A 34 12.93 2.54 -1.07
CA GLU A 34 12.53 1.94 0.19
C GLU A 34 12.86 2.90 1.34
N VAL A 35 11.96 2.99 2.33
CA VAL A 35 12.14 3.72 3.58
C VAL A 35 11.60 2.83 4.70
N SER A 36 12.45 2.48 5.66
CA SER A 36 12.01 1.72 6.83
C SER A 36 11.37 2.65 7.85
N LEU A 37 10.13 2.35 8.25
CA LEU A 37 9.42 3.07 9.31
C LEU A 37 9.63 2.42 10.69
N GLY A 38 10.07 1.16 10.74
CA GLY A 38 10.35 0.45 11.99
C GLY A 38 10.23 -1.06 11.87
N ILE A 39 10.18 -1.74 13.01
CA ILE A 39 10.00 -3.20 13.12
C ILE A 39 8.54 -3.51 13.46
N ILE A 40 8.01 -4.55 12.84
CA ILE A 40 6.69 -5.13 13.17
C ILE A 40 6.88 -6.22 14.22
N ASN A 41 6.16 -6.10 15.34
CA ASN A 41 6.21 -7.05 16.44
C ASN A 41 5.32 -8.28 16.14
N PRO A 42 5.64 -9.48 16.69
CA PRO A 42 4.74 -10.62 16.66
C PRO A 42 3.36 -10.29 17.26
N GLY A 43 2.30 -10.91 16.73
CA GLY A 43 0.92 -10.63 17.15
C GLY A 43 0.24 -9.49 16.41
N ILE A 44 0.88 -8.87 15.41
CA ILE A 44 0.25 -7.88 14.52
C ILE A 44 -1.03 -8.43 13.84
N PHE A 45 -2.09 -7.63 13.87
CA PHE A 45 -3.27 -7.83 13.03
C PHE A 45 -3.12 -7.02 11.73
N VAL A 46 -2.60 -7.65 10.68
CA VAL A 46 -2.12 -6.98 9.45
C VAL A 46 -3.20 -6.16 8.72
N GLU A 47 -4.49 -6.56 8.80
CA GLU A 47 -5.62 -5.79 8.25
C GLU A 47 -5.77 -4.37 8.85
N SER A 48 -5.09 -4.09 9.96
CA SER A 48 -5.16 -2.81 10.69
C SER A 48 -3.95 -1.89 10.52
N LEU A 49 -2.95 -2.28 9.72
CA LEU A 49 -1.75 -1.47 9.49
C LEU A 49 -2.08 -0.21 8.68
N ILE A 50 -1.67 0.95 9.19
CA ILE A 50 -1.82 2.26 8.56
C ILE A 50 -0.52 3.08 8.66
N ILE A 51 -0.39 4.07 7.78
CA ILE A 51 0.74 5.01 7.69
C ILE A 51 0.18 6.44 7.82
N SER A 52 0.95 7.35 8.43
CA SER A 52 0.55 8.75 8.60
C SER A 52 0.51 9.52 7.27
N PRO A 53 -0.27 10.63 7.17
CA PRO A 53 -0.37 11.44 5.95
C PRO A 53 0.97 11.99 5.42
N ASP A 54 1.98 12.14 6.28
CA ASP A 54 3.34 12.59 5.94
C ASP A 54 4.35 11.44 5.73
N SER A 55 3.91 10.18 5.87
CA SER A 55 4.71 8.96 5.75
C SER A 55 5.87 8.81 6.75
N ASN A 56 5.86 9.53 7.88
CA ASN A 56 6.88 9.41 8.92
C ASN A 56 6.53 8.38 10.03
N HIS A 57 5.25 8.05 10.21
CA HIS A 57 4.76 7.21 11.30
C HIS A 57 3.92 6.03 10.79
N PHE A 58 3.90 4.93 11.54
CA PHE A 58 3.07 3.77 11.23
C PHE A 58 2.43 3.14 12.47
N ALA A 59 1.19 2.67 12.32
CA ALA A 59 0.42 2.12 13.43
C ALA A 59 -0.34 0.85 13.04
N TYR A 60 -0.57 -0.03 14.01
CA TYR A 60 -1.33 -1.27 13.84
C TYR A 60 -1.93 -1.72 15.20
N ALA A 61 -2.97 -2.53 15.17
CA ALA A 61 -3.39 -3.31 16.34
C ALA A 61 -2.55 -4.59 16.44
N ALA A 62 -2.19 -4.98 17.67
CA ALA A 62 -1.54 -6.26 17.94
C ALA A 62 -2.14 -6.92 19.19
N GLU A 63 -2.01 -8.25 19.29
CA GLU A 63 -2.35 -9.01 20.48
C GLU A 63 -1.11 -9.67 21.11
N ARG A 64 -0.99 -9.60 22.44
CA ARG A 64 -0.07 -10.43 23.22
C ARG A 64 -0.77 -10.94 24.47
N GLY A 65 -0.80 -12.25 24.66
CA GLY A 65 -1.31 -12.88 25.88
C GLY A 65 -2.80 -12.62 26.18
N GLY A 66 -3.64 -12.53 25.14
CA GLY A 66 -5.07 -12.21 25.31
C GLY A 66 -5.35 -10.73 25.59
N LYS A 67 -4.37 -9.84 25.38
CA LYS A 67 -4.55 -8.37 25.45
C LYS A 67 -4.21 -7.73 24.11
N TRP A 68 -5.10 -6.84 23.67
CA TRP A 68 -4.99 -6.04 22.47
C TRP A 68 -4.39 -4.67 22.79
N PHE A 69 -3.59 -4.11 21.89
CA PHE A 69 -3.08 -2.74 22.01
C PHE A 69 -2.83 -2.14 20.64
N VAL A 70 -2.91 -0.82 20.55
CA VAL A 70 -2.38 -0.07 19.41
C VAL A 70 -0.87 0.01 19.57
N VAL A 71 -0.14 -0.43 18.55
CA VAL A 71 1.29 -0.14 18.38
C VAL A 71 1.43 1.07 17.47
N LEU A 72 2.32 1.99 17.83
CA LEU A 72 2.70 3.16 17.04
C LEU A 72 4.23 3.26 17.04
N ASP A 73 4.84 3.25 15.86
CA ASP A 73 6.31 3.28 15.67
C ASP A 73 7.05 2.21 16.51
N GLY A 74 6.47 1.00 16.57
CA GLY A 74 6.97 -0.13 17.37
C GLY A 74 6.70 -0.04 18.89
N LYS A 75 6.15 1.08 19.40
CA LYS A 75 5.83 1.28 20.82
C LYS A 75 4.39 0.87 21.12
N GLU A 76 4.21 0.07 22.15
CA GLU A 76 2.91 -0.45 22.58
C GLU A 76 2.16 0.60 23.42
N GLY A 77 0.89 0.82 23.08
CA GLY A 77 -0.01 1.70 23.82
C GLY A 77 -0.70 1.00 24.99
N LYS A 78 -1.87 1.52 25.37
CA LYS A 78 -2.70 0.95 26.45
C LYS A 78 -3.28 -0.41 26.03
N GLU A 79 -3.40 -1.32 26.98
CA GLU A 79 -4.05 -2.63 26.78
C GLU A 79 -5.58 -2.56 26.75
N TYR A 80 -6.19 -3.48 26.02
CA TYR A 80 -7.62 -3.65 25.80
C TYR A 80 -7.97 -5.14 25.81
N ASP A 81 -9.20 -5.49 26.16
CA ASP A 81 -9.66 -6.87 26.25
C ASP A 81 -10.12 -7.40 24.89
N PHE A 82 -10.60 -6.52 24.00
CA PHE A 82 -10.93 -6.87 22.63
C PHE A 82 -10.74 -5.71 21.66
N PHE A 83 -10.40 -6.05 20.42
CA PHE A 83 -10.45 -5.15 19.27
C PHE A 83 -11.60 -5.61 18.35
N LEU A 84 -12.47 -4.70 17.93
CA LEU A 84 -13.64 -5.05 17.13
C LEU A 84 -13.24 -5.26 15.66
N ARG A 85 -13.48 -6.48 15.12
CA ARG A 85 -13.14 -6.80 13.72
C ARG A 85 -13.85 -5.85 12.76
N GLY A 86 -13.09 -5.24 11.85
CA GLY A 86 -13.59 -4.25 10.88
C GLY A 86 -13.48 -2.80 11.35
N ILE A 87 -13.21 -2.54 12.63
CA ILE A 87 -12.76 -1.21 13.08
C ILE A 87 -11.33 -1.00 12.58
N LYS A 88 -11.11 0.13 11.92
CA LYS A 88 -9.80 0.58 11.46
C LYS A 88 -9.22 1.59 12.44
N LEU A 89 -7.90 1.61 12.56
CA LEU A 89 -7.20 2.80 13.00
C LEU A 89 -7.31 3.85 11.87
N VAL A 90 -7.35 5.13 12.24
CA VAL A 90 -7.37 6.26 11.28
C VAL A 90 -6.45 7.36 11.80
N PHE A 91 -5.46 7.76 11.01
CA PHE A 91 -4.71 9.00 11.27
C PHE A 91 -5.59 10.22 10.93
N ASP A 92 -5.86 11.06 11.92
CA ASP A 92 -6.54 12.35 11.76
C ASP A 92 -5.58 13.45 11.26
N SER A 93 -4.28 13.30 11.57
CA SER A 93 -3.19 14.20 11.19
C SER A 93 -1.87 13.42 11.16
N PRO A 94 -0.73 13.99 10.72
CA PRO A 94 0.59 13.39 10.87
C PRO A 94 0.87 12.87 12.30
N ASN A 95 0.45 13.65 13.30
CA ASN A 95 0.79 13.43 14.71
C ASN A 95 -0.37 12.88 15.56
N SER A 96 -1.47 12.43 14.97
CA SER A 96 -2.62 11.94 15.75
C SER A 96 -3.44 10.90 15.01
N LEU A 97 -3.85 9.84 15.72
CA LEU A 97 -4.78 8.83 15.23
C LEU A 97 -5.87 8.49 16.25
N HIS A 98 -6.95 7.89 15.77
CA HIS A 98 -7.98 7.29 16.61
C HIS A 98 -8.40 5.88 16.15
N THR A 99 -9.05 5.16 17.06
CA THR A 99 -9.71 3.86 16.83
C THR A 99 -10.72 3.56 17.96
N LEU A 100 -11.50 2.48 17.85
CA LEU A 100 -12.32 1.96 18.94
C LEU A 100 -11.73 0.64 19.48
N ALA A 101 -11.60 0.53 20.79
CA ALA A 101 -11.18 -0.70 21.47
C ALA A 101 -11.99 -0.94 22.76
N GLY A 102 -12.18 -2.20 23.12
CA GLY A 102 -13.02 -2.61 24.25
C GLY A 102 -12.24 -2.98 25.49
N ARG A 103 -12.77 -2.65 26.67
CA ARG A 103 -12.27 -3.14 27.96
C ARG A 103 -13.43 -3.39 28.91
N SER A 104 -13.43 -4.52 29.60
CA SER A 104 -14.55 -5.02 30.42
C SER A 104 -15.87 -5.01 29.63
N ASN A 105 -16.79 -4.10 29.95
CA ASN A 105 -18.09 -3.95 29.29
C ASN A 105 -18.25 -2.55 28.64
N GLU A 106 -17.14 -1.87 28.36
CA GLU A 106 -17.07 -0.51 27.83
C GLU A 106 -16.30 -0.45 26.51
N ILE A 107 -16.72 0.43 25.61
CA ILE A 107 -16.02 0.74 24.34
C ILE A 107 -15.39 2.13 24.48
N PHE A 108 -14.10 2.21 24.21
CA PHE A 108 -13.32 3.44 24.31
C PHE A 108 -12.98 3.98 22.92
N LEU A 109 -13.23 5.27 22.70
CA LEU A 109 -12.54 6.03 21.65
C LEU A 109 -11.09 6.21 22.09
N VAL A 110 -10.21 5.39 21.52
CA VAL A 110 -8.77 5.49 21.74
C VAL A 110 -8.26 6.60 20.85
N LYS A 111 -7.68 7.65 21.44
CA LYS A 111 -6.89 8.66 20.73
C LYS A 111 -5.42 8.50 21.11
N VAL A 112 -4.54 8.59 20.12
CA VAL A 112 -3.08 8.54 20.31
C VAL A 112 -2.49 9.80 19.70
N GLU A 113 -1.71 10.53 20.50
CA GLU A 113 -1.04 11.78 20.13
C GLU A 113 0.47 11.57 20.12
N ILE A 114 1.13 11.89 19.01
CA ILE A 114 2.58 11.98 18.90
C ILE A 114 2.98 13.35 19.44
N ARG A 115 3.60 13.34 20.63
CA ARG A 115 4.21 14.54 21.21
C ARG A 115 5.69 14.53 20.86
N THR A 116 6.07 15.36 19.90
CA THR A 116 7.47 15.76 19.71
C THR A 116 7.96 16.48 20.98
N PRO A 117 9.22 16.26 21.41
CA PRO A 117 9.83 17.01 22.50
C PRO A 117 10.07 18.48 22.15
#